data_AF-A0A936LYT0-F1
#
_entry.id   AF-A0A936LYT0-F1
#
_cell.length_a   1.000
_cell.length_b   1.000
_cell.length_c   1.000
_cell.angle_alpha   90.00
_cell.angle_beta   90.00
_cell.angle_gamma   90.00
#
_symmetry.space_group_name_H-M   'P 1'
#
loop_
_entity.id
_entity.type
_entity.pdbx_description
1 polymer ?
#
loop_
_entity_poly.entity_id
_entity_poly.type
_entity_poly.pdbx_seq_one_letter_code
_entity_poly.pdbx_strand_id
1 'polypeptide(L)'
;MPILPNTSWDFAALGVVAVAYVALLATWPLRHAAPHRRARVMLALLAAFALAPLAVPAQPALRSLMTIILAGILPAKIVDTLRSAEHWRAQPLWRWLEFVLNPVILVARLHAREPARSRWANALTAARGLVEVQVGKWCLGLWLRSGLGLSSFWLDHTAKVLCLYLMSFSGGNILATGLLRLLGSNVLDLSRDPILAVTPADFWRRYNRNVNQFLAAHVFTPLGSVRRPARGIWLAFLLNGVFHEYVFAMLAGRVTGYLLAFFALQAAAVTLTFRWRPRGAVRTIIGTVLTFAFNVVTSVLFFEALDAALHFYPGGGLLP
;
A
#
# COMPACT_ATOMS: atom_id res chain seq x y z
N MET A 1 -27.62 1.66 24.60
CA MET A 1 -26.42 1.62 25.47
C MET A 1 -25.19 1.81 24.59
N PRO A 2 -24.35 2.83 24.77
CA PRO A 2 -23.09 2.88 24.06
C PRO A 2 -22.23 1.76 24.63
N ILE A 3 -21.93 0.75 23.82
CA ILE A 3 -20.97 -0.30 24.16
C ILE A 3 -19.64 0.43 24.34
N LEU A 4 -19.19 0.60 25.58
CA LEU A 4 -17.85 1.10 25.85
C LEU A 4 -16.87 0.25 25.03
N PRO A 5 -15.95 0.84 24.26
CA PRO A 5 -14.99 0.07 23.49
C PRO A 5 -14.26 -0.87 24.44
N ASN A 6 -14.40 -2.17 24.21
CA ASN A 6 -13.87 -3.18 25.11
C ASN A 6 -12.35 -3.24 24.92
N THR A 7 -11.65 -2.40 25.68
CA THR A 7 -10.21 -2.16 25.61
C THR A 7 -9.37 -3.43 25.71
N SER A 8 -9.88 -4.47 26.38
CA SER A 8 -9.21 -5.77 26.51
C SER A 8 -8.95 -6.45 25.17
N TRP A 9 -9.89 -6.36 24.23
CA TRP A 9 -9.77 -6.93 22.89
C TRP A 9 -8.77 -6.15 22.02
N ASP A 10 -8.71 -4.84 22.20
CA ASP A 10 -7.74 -4.00 21.47
C ASP A 10 -6.30 -4.28 21.96
N PHE A 11 -6.10 -4.55 23.25
CA PHE A 11 -4.81 -5.03 23.77
C PHE A 11 -4.43 -6.41 23.21
N ALA A 12 -5.39 -7.33 23.11
CA ALA A 12 -5.15 -8.64 22.51
C ALA A 12 -4.74 -8.52 21.03
N ALA A 13 -5.40 -7.64 20.28
CA ALA A 13 -5.05 -7.28 18.91
C ALA A 13 -3.61 -6.77 18.76
N LEU A 14 -3.22 -5.80 19.59
CA LEU A 14 -1.85 -5.28 19.61
C LEU A 14 -0.83 -6.37 20.02
N GLY A 15 -1.20 -7.21 20.98
CA GLY A 15 -0.40 -8.36 21.40
C GLY A 15 -0.14 -9.34 20.26
N VAL A 16 -1.15 -9.65 19.44
CA VAL A 16 -1.01 -10.53 18.27
C VAL A 16 -0.06 -9.93 17.23
N VAL A 17 -0.14 -8.61 16.99
CA VAL A 17 0.82 -7.93 16.09
C VAL A 17 2.24 -8.02 16.64
N ALA A 18 2.44 -7.77 17.93
CA ALA A 18 3.75 -7.87 18.58
C ALA A 18 4.32 -9.30 18.48
N VAL A 19 3.50 -10.31 18.78
CA VAL A 19 3.87 -11.73 18.65
C VAL A 19 4.25 -12.07 17.21
N ALA A 20 3.54 -11.55 16.22
CA ALA A 20 3.87 -11.79 14.81
C ALA A 20 5.24 -11.20 14.42
N TYR A 21 5.57 -10.00 14.89
CA TYR A 21 6.91 -9.43 14.72
C TYR A 21 7.99 -10.29 15.39
N VAL A 22 7.78 -10.69 16.66
CA VAL A 22 8.71 -11.56 17.40
C VAL A 22 8.89 -12.89 16.69
N ALA A 23 7.81 -13.50 16.22
CA ALA A 23 7.83 -14.76 15.48
C ALA A 23 8.65 -14.63 14.18
N LEU A 24 8.46 -13.55 13.42
CA LEU A 24 9.28 -13.30 12.23
C LEU A 24 10.75 -13.06 12.62
N LEU A 25 11.04 -12.21 13.59
CA LEU A 25 12.41 -11.95 14.06
C LEU A 25 13.14 -13.23 14.48
N ALA A 26 12.45 -14.13 15.18
CA ALA A 26 12.96 -15.42 15.64
C ALA A 26 13.34 -16.38 14.50
N THR A 27 12.95 -16.08 13.25
CA THR A 27 13.36 -16.86 12.08
C THR A 27 14.79 -16.59 11.60
N TRP A 28 15.50 -15.63 12.20
CA TRP A 28 16.88 -15.28 11.83
C TRP A 28 17.82 -16.50 11.66
N PRO A 29 17.83 -17.52 12.55
CA PRO A 29 18.68 -18.70 12.40
C PRO A 29 18.38 -19.53 11.14
N LEU A 30 17.18 -19.43 10.56
CA LEU A 30 16.75 -20.23 9.40
C LEU A 30 17.47 -19.87 8.09
N ARG A 31 18.25 -18.78 8.05
CA ARG A 31 19.12 -18.45 6.91
C ARG A 31 20.16 -19.54 6.61
N HIS A 32 20.58 -20.28 7.64
CA HIS A 32 21.49 -21.42 7.53
C HIS A 32 20.77 -22.77 7.47
N ALA A 33 19.45 -22.81 7.68
CA ALA A 33 18.68 -24.04 7.61
C ALA A 33 18.52 -24.55 6.18
N ALA A 34 18.27 -25.86 6.07
CA ALA A 34 17.92 -26.50 4.81
C ALA A 34 16.68 -25.86 4.17
N PRO A 35 16.59 -25.77 2.82
CA PRO A 35 15.51 -25.07 2.13
C PRO A 35 14.11 -25.55 2.52
N HIS A 36 13.90 -26.86 2.65
CA HIS A 36 12.60 -27.43 3.02
C HIS A 36 12.16 -27.04 4.45
N ARG A 37 13.09 -27.00 5.41
CA ARG A 37 12.80 -26.60 6.80
C ARG A 37 12.43 -25.13 6.87
N ARG A 38 13.19 -24.28 6.18
CA ARG A 38 12.88 -22.84 6.07
C ARG A 38 11.51 -22.62 5.42
N ALA A 39 11.23 -23.29 4.30
CA ALA A 39 9.95 -23.20 3.61
C ALA A 39 8.78 -23.58 4.52
N ARG A 40 8.87 -24.71 5.23
CA ARG A 40 7.81 -25.18 6.13
C ARG A 40 7.47 -24.16 7.22
N VAL A 41 8.48 -23.63 7.91
CA VAL A 41 8.26 -22.64 8.99
C VAL A 41 7.65 -21.36 8.43
N MET A 42 8.17 -20.87 7.32
CA MET A 42 7.70 -19.62 6.70
C MET A 42 6.27 -19.74 6.15
N LEU A 43 5.92 -20.88 5.54
CA LEU A 43 4.55 -21.15 5.08
C LEU A 43 3.58 -21.26 6.25
N ALA A 44 4.00 -21.87 7.36
CA ALA A 44 3.19 -21.93 8.58
C ALA A 44 2.94 -20.51 9.15
N LEU A 45 3.97 -19.65 9.18
CA LEU A 45 3.82 -18.25 9.59
C LEU A 45 2.89 -17.47 8.65
N LEU A 46 3.02 -17.65 7.32
CA LEU A 46 2.13 -17.03 6.35
C LEU A 46 0.67 -17.40 6.59
N ALA A 47 0.38 -18.68 6.79
CA ALA A 47 -0.97 -19.15 7.09
C ALA A 47 -1.48 -18.59 8.42
N ALA A 48 -0.66 -18.63 9.48
CA ALA A 48 -1.02 -18.09 10.78
C ALA A 48 -1.35 -16.58 10.70
N PHE A 49 -0.52 -15.79 10.02
CA PHE A 49 -0.73 -14.35 9.92
C PHE A 49 -1.94 -14.00 9.04
N ALA A 50 -2.20 -14.76 7.97
CA ALA A 50 -3.37 -14.55 7.13
C ALA A 50 -4.70 -14.88 7.86
N LEU A 51 -4.69 -15.80 8.81
CA LEU A 51 -5.88 -16.19 9.58
C LEU A 51 -6.07 -15.37 10.86
N ALA A 52 -5.00 -14.82 11.42
CA ALA A 52 -5.04 -14.10 12.69
C ALA A 52 -6.10 -12.97 12.77
N PRO A 53 -6.27 -12.11 11.75
CA PRO A 53 -7.30 -11.06 11.83
C PRO A 53 -8.74 -11.59 11.86
N LEU A 54 -8.99 -12.83 11.43
CA LEU A 54 -10.31 -13.47 11.53
C LEU A 54 -10.60 -13.97 12.95
N ALA A 55 -9.57 -14.37 13.68
CA ALA A 55 -9.69 -14.99 15.00
C ALA A 55 -9.69 -13.97 16.15
N VAL A 56 -9.18 -12.76 15.91
CA VAL A 56 -9.05 -11.73 16.95
C VAL A 56 -10.20 -10.74 16.85
N PRO A 57 -11.16 -10.74 17.81
CA PRO A 57 -12.13 -9.67 17.88
C PRO A 57 -11.39 -8.38 18.26
N ALA A 58 -11.68 -7.32 17.53
CA ALA A 58 -11.14 -5.98 17.71
C ALA A 58 -12.09 -4.99 17.05
N GLN A 59 -11.97 -3.70 17.40
CA GLN A 59 -12.70 -2.66 16.67
C GLN A 59 -12.37 -2.73 15.16
N PRO A 60 -13.34 -2.47 14.25
CA PRO A 60 -13.13 -2.70 12.82
C PRO A 60 -11.92 -1.96 12.24
N ALA A 61 -11.69 -0.71 12.66
CA ALA A 61 -10.51 0.06 12.24
C ALA A 61 -9.19 -0.58 12.68
N LEU A 62 -9.11 -1.06 13.93
CA LEU A 62 -7.92 -1.74 14.45
C LEU A 62 -7.72 -3.09 13.74
N ARG A 63 -8.78 -3.86 13.53
CA ARG A 63 -8.71 -5.14 12.81
C ARG A 63 -8.25 -4.97 11.37
N SER A 64 -8.72 -3.93 10.69
CA SER A 64 -8.25 -3.57 9.35
C SER A 64 -6.77 -3.20 9.35
N LEU A 65 -6.32 -2.38 10.32
CA LEU A 65 -4.90 -2.02 10.49
C LEU A 65 -4.03 -3.26 10.76
N MET A 66 -4.47 -4.16 11.64
CA MET A 66 -3.81 -5.44 11.89
C MET A 66 -3.68 -6.25 10.61
N THR A 67 -4.74 -6.28 9.79
CA THR A 67 -4.75 -7.02 8.51
C THR A 67 -3.71 -6.48 7.54
N ILE A 68 -3.52 -5.16 7.49
CA ILE A 68 -2.45 -4.56 6.66
C ILE A 68 -1.07 -5.08 7.07
N ILE A 69 -0.83 -5.20 8.38
CA ILE A 69 0.45 -5.66 8.92
C ILE A 69 0.61 -7.18 8.72
N LEU A 70 -0.35 -7.96 9.18
CA LEU A 70 -0.30 -9.42 9.26
C LEU A 70 -0.54 -10.10 7.92
N ALA A 71 -1.39 -9.55 7.05
CA ALA A 71 -1.70 -10.14 5.74
C ALA A 71 -1.02 -9.41 4.56
N GLY A 72 -0.35 -8.27 4.82
CA GLY A 72 0.36 -7.49 3.79
C GLY A 72 1.86 -7.39 4.04
N ILE A 73 2.25 -6.63 5.07
CA ILE A 73 3.65 -6.26 5.33
C ILE A 73 4.50 -7.47 5.73
N LEU A 74 4.11 -8.22 6.77
CA LEU A 74 4.90 -9.36 7.24
C LEU A 74 4.94 -10.51 6.21
N PRO A 75 3.84 -10.85 5.51
CA PRO A 75 3.87 -11.82 4.43
C PRO A 75 4.80 -11.43 3.28
N ALA A 76 4.83 -10.15 2.89
CA ALA A 76 5.77 -9.67 1.89
C ALA A 76 7.22 -9.92 2.33
N LYS A 77 7.53 -9.66 3.60
CA LYS A 77 8.86 -9.93 4.17
C LYS A 77 9.20 -11.42 4.21
N ILE A 78 8.24 -12.28 4.53
CA ILE A 78 8.42 -13.74 4.49
C ILE A 78 8.71 -14.22 3.07
N VAL A 79 7.93 -13.77 2.08
CA VAL A 79 8.10 -14.13 0.66
C VAL A 79 9.48 -13.68 0.16
N ASP A 80 9.91 -12.47 0.48
CA ASP A 80 11.24 -11.98 0.11
C ASP A 80 12.34 -12.81 0.77
N THR A 81 12.21 -13.12 2.06
CA THR A 81 13.17 -13.95 2.81
C THR A 81 13.30 -15.36 2.21
N LEU A 82 12.18 -15.98 1.84
CA LEU A 82 12.18 -17.30 1.19
C LEU A 82 12.93 -17.29 -0.15
N ARG A 83 12.77 -16.22 -0.93
CA ARG A 83 13.33 -16.09 -2.27
C ARG A 83 14.73 -15.48 -2.31
N SER A 84 15.21 -14.97 -1.19
CA SER A 84 16.52 -14.32 -1.07
C SER A 84 17.37 -14.92 0.07
N ALA A 85 17.18 -16.21 0.38
CA ALA A 85 17.88 -16.86 1.49
C ALA A 85 19.41 -16.71 1.41
N GLU A 86 19.99 -16.75 0.21
CA GLU A 86 21.43 -16.55 0.00
C GLU A 86 21.88 -15.13 0.36
N HIS A 87 21.09 -14.11 0.03
CA HIS A 87 21.36 -12.74 0.44
C HIS A 87 21.49 -12.65 1.97
N TRP A 88 20.56 -13.27 2.69
CA TRP A 88 20.51 -13.26 4.15
C TRP A 88 21.65 -14.01 4.83
N ARG A 89 22.24 -15.03 4.18
CA ARG A 89 23.41 -15.74 4.74
C ARG A 89 24.61 -14.84 4.95
N ALA A 90 24.77 -13.82 4.10
CA ALA A 90 25.88 -12.87 4.15
C ALA A 90 25.56 -11.57 4.91
N GLN A 91 24.31 -11.38 5.37
CA GLN A 91 23.93 -10.16 6.10
C GLN A 91 24.18 -10.30 7.61
N PRO A 92 24.53 -9.19 8.30
CA PRO A 92 24.54 -9.13 9.76
C PRO A 92 23.11 -9.01 10.33
N LEU A 93 22.97 -9.32 11.64
CA LEU A 93 21.69 -9.27 12.35
C LEU A 93 21.02 -7.89 12.30
N TRP A 94 21.76 -6.79 12.36
CA TRP A 94 21.13 -5.46 12.36
C TRP A 94 20.38 -5.15 11.06
N ARG A 95 20.83 -5.67 9.91
CA ARG A 95 20.09 -5.53 8.63
C ARG A 95 18.81 -6.34 8.62
N TRP A 96 18.80 -7.46 9.32
CA TRP A 96 17.59 -8.24 9.55
C TRP A 96 16.61 -7.50 10.45
N LEU A 97 17.09 -6.89 11.54
CA LEU A 97 16.25 -6.07 12.42
C LEU A 97 15.64 -4.89 11.66
N GLU A 98 16.46 -4.13 10.91
CA GLU A 98 15.99 -3.03 10.07
C GLU A 98 14.95 -3.52 9.06
N PHE A 99 15.24 -4.60 8.34
CA PHE A 99 14.32 -5.15 7.37
C PHE A 99 13.00 -5.59 7.99
N VAL A 100 13.01 -6.29 9.12
CA VAL A 100 11.76 -6.76 9.74
C VAL A 100 10.95 -5.60 10.31
N LEU A 101 11.59 -4.67 11.01
CA LEU A 101 10.92 -3.59 11.75
C LEU A 101 10.51 -2.42 10.86
N ASN A 102 11.19 -2.18 9.73
CA ASN A 102 10.84 -1.09 8.83
C ASN A 102 9.71 -1.53 7.88
N PRO A 103 8.49 -1.01 8.00
CA PRO A 103 7.34 -1.47 7.23
C PRO A 103 7.43 -1.13 5.73
N VAL A 104 8.28 -0.17 5.34
CA VAL A 104 8.38 0.25 3.93
C VAL A 104 9.36 -0.58 3.12
N ILE A 105 10.28 -1.30 3.79
CA ILE A 105 11.23 -2.20 3.12
C ILE A 105 10.55 -3.55 2.90
N LEU A 106 10.17 -3.83 1.65
CA LEU A 106 9.53 -5.09 1.26
C LEU A 106 10.46 -6.02 0.47
N VAL A 107 11.58 -5.51 -0.04
CA VAL A 107 12.58 -6.27 -0.80
C VAL A 107 13.99 -5.89 -0.35
N ALA A 108 14.60 -6.71 0.52
CA ALA A 108 15.85 -6.34 1.20
C ALA A 108 17.01 -6.10 0.23
N ARG A 109 17.15 -6.97 -0.77
CA ARG A 109 18.21 -6.89 -1.78
C ARG A 109 18.16 -5.63 -2.66
N LEU A 110 16.96 -5.05 -2.84
CA LEU A 110 16.80 -3.83 -3.65
C LEU A 110 16.97 -2.58 -2.77
N HIS A 111 16.49 -2.63 -1.53
CA HIS A 111 16.76 -1.59 -0.54
C HIS A 111 18.26 -1.36 -0.33
N ALA A 112 19.06 -2.43 -0.25
CA ALA A 112 20.51 -2.33 -0.12
C ALA A 112 21.23 -1.61 -1.28
N ARG A 113 20.52 -1.38 -2.41
CA ARG A 113 21.05 -0.69 -3.60
C ARG A 113 20.52 0.74 -3.74
N GLU A 114 19.63 1.18 -2.86
CA GLU A 114 19.12 2.54 -2.93
C GLU A 114 20.27 3.54 -2.67
N PRO A 115 20.37 4.61 -3.46
CA PRO A 115 21.46 5.58 -3.33
C PRO A 115 21.25 6.45 -2.09
N ALA A 116 22.31 6.69 -1.33
CA ALA A 116 22.24 7.58 -0.17
C ALA A 116 21.95 9.02 -0.61
N ARG A 117 21.22 9.76 0.23
CA ARG A 117 20.95 11.19 0.05
C ARG A 117 21.51 11.99 1.22
N SER A 118 21.88 13.24 0.95
CA SER A 118 22.36 14.13 2.00
C SER A 118 21.29 14.35 3.07
N ARG A 119 21.72 14.59 4.32
CA ARG A 119 20.79 14.91 5.42
C ARG A 119 19.91 16.11 5.09
N TRP A 120 20.45 17.10 4.39
CA TRP A 120 19.69 18.28 3.94
C TRP A 120 18.60 17.92 2.92
N ALA A 121 18.91 17.11 1.91
CA ALA A 121 17.90 16.65 0.96
C ALA A 121 16.79 15.84 1.65
N ASN A 122 17.13 15.05 2.67
CA ASN A 122 16.15 14.30 3.46
C ASN A 122 15.29 15.20 4.35
N ALA A 123 15.88 16.26 4.95
CA ALA A 123 15.16 17.27 5.70
C ALA A 123 14.17 18.05 4.82
N LEU A 124 14.60 18.48 3.63
CA LEU A 124 13.71 19.11 2.64
C LEU A 124 12.58 18.17 2.20
N THR A 125 12.89 16.88 2.02
CA THR A 125 11.87 15.87 1.70
C THR A 125 10.84 15.76 2.84
N ALA A 126 11.29 15.65 4.09
CA ALA A 126 10.39 15.58 5.25
C ALA A 126 9.55 16.86 5.39
N ALA A 127 10.16 18.03 5.25
CA ALA A 127 9.47 19.32 5.31
C ALA A 127 8.40 19.45 4.22
N ARG A 128 8.73 19.11 2.96
CA ARG A 128 7.76 19.08 1.85
C ARG A 128 6.60 18.16 2.19
N GLY A 129 6.88 16.94 2.65
CA GLY A 129 5.84 15.97 3.01
C GLY A 129 4.93 16.49 4.12
N LEU A 130 5.50 17.13 5.15
CA LEU A 130 4.73 17.75 6.23
C LEU A 130 3.80 18.86 5.71
N VAL A 131 4.31 19.74 4.83
CA VAL A 131 3.52 20.80 4.20
C VAL A 131 2.37 20.20 3.41
N GLU A 132 2.63 19.22 2.54
CA GLU A 132 1.59 18.55 1.74
C GLU A 132 0.51 17.90 2.64
N VAL A 133 0.92 17.24 3.74
CA VAL A 133 -0.04 16.68 4.71
C VAL A 133 -0.93 17.77 5.31
N GLN A 134 -0.36 18.89 5.76
CA GLN A 134 -1.15 19.97 6.37
C GLN A 134 -2.07 20.64 5.36
N VAL A 135 -1.59 20.89 4.14
CA VAL A 135 -2.41 21.45 3.06
C VAL A 135 -3.57 20.50 2.74
N GLY A 136 -3.32 19.20 2.57
CA GLY A 136 -4.38 18.21 2.34
C GLY A 136 -5.43 18.19 3.45
N LYS A 137 -5.00 18.25 4.72
CA LYS A 137 -5.90 18.35 5.88
C LYS A 137 -6.73 19.63 5.88
N TRP A 138 -6.10 20.78 5.59
CA TRP A 138 -6.78 22.07 5.55
C TRP A 138 -7.79 22.12 4.40
N CYS A 139 -7.41 21.71 3.20
CA CYS A 139 -8.30 21.63 2.04
C CYS A 139 -9.50 20.72 2.33
N LEU A 140 -9.28 19.54 2.93
CA LEU A 140 -10.38 18.65 3.31
C LEU A 140 -11.30 19.31 4.34
N GLY A 141 -10.74 19.97 5.36
CA GLY A 141 -11.52 20.67 6.38
C GLY A 141 -12.35 21.81 5.82
N LEU A 142 -11.79 22.60 4.91
CA LEU A 142 -12.51 23.67 4.19
C LEU A 142 -13.60 23.08 3.29
N TRP A 143 -13.30 22.01 2.56
CA TRP A 143 -14.26 21.32 1.70
C TRP A 143 -15.48 20.84 2.50
N LEU A 144 -15.24 20.11 3.60
CA LEU A 144 -16.30 19.56 4.44
C LEU A 144 -17.16 20.65 5.10
N ARG A 145 -16.58 21.80 5.47
CA ARG A 145 -17.31 22.94 6.04
C ARG A 145 -18.09 23.75 5.00
N SER A 146 -17.69 23.69 3.73
CA SER A 146 -18.32 24.50 2.67
C SER A 146 -19.73 24.06 2.31
N GLY A 147 -20.10 22.80 2.59
CA GLY A 147 -21.36 22.21 2.14
C GLY A 147 -21.45 21.97 0.63
N LEU A 148 -20.46 22.40 -0.17
CA LEU A 148 -20.46 22.26 -1.63
C LEU A 148 -20.50 20.80 -2.08
N GLY A 149 -19.99 19.88 -1.27
CA GLY A 149 -20.05 18.44 -1.55
C GLY A 149 -21.47 17.87 -1.63
N LEU A 150 -22.48 18.56 -1.08
CA LEU A 150 -23.88 18.14 -1.19
C LEU A 150 -24.48 18.45 -2.57
N SER A 151 -23.86 19.32 -3.35
CA SER A 151 -24.39 19.76 -4.65
C SER A 151 -24.13 18.77 -5.79
N SER A 152 -23.08 17.97 -5.70
CA SER A 152 -22.67 17.04 -6.75
C SER A 152 -21.77 15.95 -6.18
N PHE A 153 -22.16 14.69 -6.40
CA PHE A 153 -21.35 13.53 -6.05
C PHE A 153 -19.95 13.62 -6.66
N TRP A 154 -19.84 13.93 -7.95
CA TRP A 154 -18.55 13.95 -8.63
C TRP A 154 -17.64 15.04 -8.11
N LEU A 155 -18.21 16.18 -7.74
CA LEU A 155 -17.45 17.27 -7.14
C LEU A 155 -16.94 16.88 -5.75
N ASP A 156 -17.80 16.28 -4.91
CA ASP A 156 -17.42 15.79 -3.58
C ASP A 156 -16.38 14.68 -3.64
N HIS A 157 -16.61 13.68 -4.48
CA HIS A 157 -15.70 12.56 -4.70
C HIS A 157 -14.34 13.07 -5.15
N THR A 158 -14.28 13.90 -6.19
CA THR A 158 -13.01 14.42 -6.73
C THR A 158 -12.25 15.22 -5.68
N ALA A 159 -12.93 16.13 -4.97
CA ALA A 159 -12.30 16.96 -3.95
C ALA A 159 -11.75 16.12 -2.79
N LYS A 160 -12.53 15.18 -2.27
CA LYS A 160 -12.10 14.29 -1.18
C LYS A 160 -10.95 13.38 -1.62
N VAL A 161 -11.03 12.77 -2.81
CA VAL A 161 -9.94 11.93 -3.37
C VAL A 161 -8.65 12.73 -3.48
N LEU A 162 -8.70 13.95 -4.01
CA LEU A 162 -7.53 14.83 -4.12
C LEU A 162 -6.94 15.17 -2.76
N CYS A 163 -7.77 15.53 -1.78
CA CYS A 163 -7.30 15.88 -0.44
C CYS A 163 -6.69 14.68 0.29
N LEU A 164 -7.32 13.51 0.22
CA LEU A 164 -6.80 12.27 0.79
C LEU A 164 -5.54 11.81 0.10
N TYR A 165 -5.47 11.95 -1.23
CA TYR A 165 -4.26 11.67 -1.97
C TYR A 165 -3.11 12.57 -1.53
N LEU A 166 -3.35 13.89 -1.40
CA LEU A 166 -2.35 14.84 -0.96
C LEU A 166 -1.89 14.56 0.47
N MET A 167 -2.82 14.19 1.36
CA MET A 167 -2.52 13.87 2.75
C MET A 167 -1.76 12.54 2.91
N SER A 168 -2.22 11.47 2.26
CA SER A 168 -1.73 10.11 2.54
C SER A 168 -0.68 9.66 1.55
N PHE A 169 -0.96 9.74 0.24
CA PHE A 169 -0.18 9.07 -0.78
C PHE A 169 0.90 9.95 -1.44
N SER A 170 0.73 11.27 -1.39
CA SER A 170 1.77 12.25 -1.68
C SER A 170 2.49 12.65 -0.40
N GLY A 171 1.85 13.49 0.43
CA GLY A 171 2.46 14.07 1.62
C GLY A 171 2.93 13.04 2.63
N GLY A 172 2.05 12.11 3.05
CA GLY A 172 2.39 11.06 4.02
C GLY A 172 3.55 10.17 3.58
N ASN A 173 3.54 9.73 2.32
CA ASN A 173 4.63 8.93 1.74
C ASN A 173 5.96 9.70 1.64
N ILE A 174 5.91 10.98 1.24
CA ILE A 174 7.09 11.86 1.16
C ILE A 174 7.64 12.12 2.57
N LEU A 175 6.77 12.41 3.53
CA LEU A 175 7.12 12.63 4.93
C LEU A 175 7.80 11.38 5.52
N ALA A 176 7.17 10.21 5.37
CA ALA A 176 7.72 8.94 5.84
C ALA A 176 9.08 8.65 5.21
N THR A 177 9.24 8.89 3.90
CA THR A 177 10.52 8.75 3.20
C THR A 177 11.59 9.66 3.83
N GLY A 178 11.28 10.94 4.04
CA GLY A 178 12.20 11.91 4.63
C GLY A 178 12.62 11.53 6.05
N LEU A 179 11.65 11.17 6.91
CA LEU A 179 11.89 10.78 8.29
C LEU A 179 12.72 9.49 8.39
N LEU A 180 12.38 8.45 7.63
CA LEU A 180 13.14 7.19 7.66
C LEU A 180 14.60 7.38 7.23
N ARG A 181 14.85 8.23 6.21
CA ARG A 181 16.21 8.56 5.79
C ARG A 181 16.97 9.43 6.80
N LEU A 182 16.28 10.32 7.51
CA LEU A 182 16.88 11.08 8.62
C LEU A 182 17.26 10.19 9.80
N LEU A 183 16.50 9.10 10.03
CA LEU A 183 16.79 8.05 10.99
C LEU A 183 17.87 7.05 10.51
N GLY A 184 18.44 7.25 9.33
CA GLY A 184 19.52 6.43 8.78
C GLY A 184 19.09 5.28 7.88
N SER A 185 17.78 5.04 7.70
CA SER A 185 17.29 4.00 6.79
C SER A 185 17.14 4.53 5.36
N ASN A 186 18.00 4.06 4.45
CA ASN A 186 18.04 4.58 3.09
C ASN A 186 16.94 3.98 2.18
N VAL A 187 15.69 4.37 2.43
CA VAL A 187 14.52 3.85 1.70
C VAL A 187 14.35 4.52 0.34
N LEU A 188 13.69 3.86 -0.61
CA LEU A 188 13.28 4.48 -1.87
C LEU A 188 12.22 5.57 -1.64
N ASP A 189 12.03 6.47 -2.62
CA ASP A 189 10.86 7.35 -2.60
C ASP A 189 9.60 6.52 -2.75
N LEU A 190 8.69 6.57 -1.78
CA LEU A 190 7.47 5.77 -1.78
C LEU A 190 6.48 6.20 -2.87
N SER A 191 6.52 7.47 -3.28
CA SER A 191 5.78 7.99 -4.43
C SER A 191 6.60 9.02 -5.21
N ARG A 192 6.30 9.21 -6.50
CA ARG A 192 6.95 10.18 -7.39
C ARG A 192 5.95 10.92 -8.28
N ASP A 193 5.26 11.89 -7.68
CA ASP A 193 4.24 12.73 -8.31
C ASP A 193 3.25 11.95 -9.22
N PRO A 194 2.53 10.92 -8.71
CA PRO A 194 1.58 10.14 -9.50
C PRO A 194 0.51 10.95 -10.25
N ILE A 195 0.10 12.12 -9.76
CA ILE A 195 -0.89 12.99 -10.46
C ILE A 195 -0.37 13.44 -11.84
N LEU A 196 0.96 13.52 -12.02
CA LEU A 196 1.58 13.89 -13.29
C LEU A 196 1.75 12.70 -14.26
N ALA A 197 1.15 11.55 -13.94
CA ALA A 197 1.21 10.36 -14.78
C ALA A 197 0.46 10.56 -16.09
N VAL A 198 1.10 10.21 -17.20
CA VAL A 198 0.54 10.39 -18.54
C VAL A 198 -0.28 9.18 -19.01
N THR A 199 -0.14 8.04 -18.31
CA THR A 199 -0.92 6.81 -18.55
C THR A 199 -1.19 6.09 -17.24
N PRO A 200 -2.22 5.22 -17.14
CA PRO A 200 -2.42 4.34 -15.97
C PRO A 200 -1.18 3.49 -15.63
N ALA A 201 -0.48 2.95 -16.64
CA ALA A 201 0.78 2.25 -16.40
C ALA A 201 1.87 3.16 -15.79
N ASP A 202 1.89 4.44 -16.15
CA ASP A 202 2.81 5.42 -15.55
C ASP A 202 2.42 5.78 -14.12
N PHE A 203 1.12 5.89 -13.84
CA PHE A 203 0.59 6.14 -12.51
C PHE A 203 1.06 5.07 -11.53
N TRP A 204 0.86 3.80 -11.84
CA TRP A 204 1.26 2.69 -10.96
C TRP A 204 2.78 2.52 -10.82
N ARG A 205 3.59 3.03 -11.77
CA ARG A 205 5.05 3.11 -11.62
C ARG A 205 5.51 4.20 -10.64
N ARG A 206 4.69 5.24 -10.47
CA ARG A 206 4.95 6.38 -9.60
C ARG A 206 4.33 6.23 -8.22
N TYR A 207 3.20 5.53 -8.13
CA TYR A 207 2.43 5.32 -6.91
C TYR A 207 2.93 4.11 -6.13
N ASN A 208 3.00 4.23 -4.80
CA ASN A 208 3.31 3.15 -3.86
C ASN A 208 4.46 2.23 -4.31
N ARG A 209 5.62 2.86 -4.57
CA ARG A 209 6.74 2.28 -5.31
C ARG A 209 7.38 1.10 -4.59
N ASN A 210 7.33 1.04 -3.27
CA ASN A 210 7.80 -0.11 -2.49
C ASN A 210 6.94 -1.35 -2.73
N VAL A 211 5.61 -1.20 -2.80
CA VAL A 211 4.70 -2.31 -3.15
C VAL A 211 4.88 -2.70 -4.61
N ASN A 212 5.02 -1.73 -5.52
CA ASN A 212 5.35 -2.03 -6.91
C ASN A 212 6.70 -2.78 -7.02
N GLN A 213 7.72 -2.37 -6.27
CA GLN A 213 9.00 -3.07 -6.22
C GLN A 213 8.84 -4.53 -5.76
N PHE A 214 8.03 -4.77 -4.73
CA PHE A 214 7.70 -6.11 -4.25
C PHE A 214 6.98 -6.94 -5.32
N LEU A 215 5.87 -6.43 -5.88
CA LEU A 215 5.10 -7.13 -6.91
C LEU A 215 5.92 -7.37 -8.18
N ALA A 216 6.76 -6.42 -8.57
CA ALA A 216 7.67 -6.55 -9.71
C ALA A 216 8.67 -7.69 -9.49
N ALA A 217 9.31 -7.73 -8.32
CA ALA A 217 10.30 -8.74 -7.99
C ALA A 217 9.70 -10.14 -7.82
N HIS A 218 8.52 -10.23 -7.18
CA HIS A 218 8.00 -11.50 -6.67
C HIS A 218 6.77 -12.03 -7.40
N VAL A 219 6.09 -11.22 -8.22
CA VAL A 219 4.91 -11.65 -8.98
C VAL A 219 5.14 -11.47 -10.48
N PHE A 220 5.43 -10.25 -10.92
CA PHE A 220 5.55 -9.93 -12.35
C PHE A 220 6.75 -10.62 -13.01
N THR A 221 7.96 -10.50 -12.45
CA THR A 221 9.18 -11.11 -13.03
C THR A 221 9.08 -12.63 -13.17
N PRO A 222 8.62 -13.40 -12.15
CA PRO A 222 8.51 -14.85 -12.29
C PRO A 222 7.33 -15.33 -13.16
N LEU A 223 6.23 -14.57 -13.26
CA LEU A 223 4.97 -15.03 -13.87
C LEU A 223 4.59 -14.26 -15.15
N GLY A 224 5.40 -13.30 -15.56
CA GLY A 224 5.23 -12.46 -16.75
C GLY A 224 6.57 -12.03 -17.33
N SER A 225 6.55 -11.05 -18.22
CA SER A 225 7.77 -10.41 -18.72
C SER A 225 7.44 -9.12 -19.44
N VAL A 226 8.43 -8.28 -19.73
CA VAL A 226 8.25 -7.10 -20.59
C VAL A 226 7.74 -7.48 -21.99
N ARG A 227 8.08 -8.69 -22.49
CA ARG A 227 7.62 -9.21 -23.78
C ARG A 227 6.17 -9.71 -23.75
N ARG A 228 5.73 -10.30 -22.64
CA ARG A 228 4.36 -10.79 -22.41
C ARG A 228 3.86 -10.31 -21.04
N PRO A 229 3.50 -9.02 -20.92
CA PRO A 229 3.29 -8.39 -19.62
C PRO A 229 1.93 -8.70 -18.99
N ALA A 230 0.92 -9.03 -19.81
CA ALA A 230 -0.46 -9.19 -19.36
C ALA A 230 -0.61 -10.13 -18.17
N ARG A 231 -0.10 -11.37 -18.25
CA ARG A 231 -0.20 -12.36 -17.16
C ARG A 231 0.39 -11.83 -15.84
N GLY A 232 1.59 -11.24 -15.91
CA GLY A 232 2.26 -10.70 -14.72
C GLY A 232 1.53 -9.50 -14.13
N ILE A 233 0.97 -8.61 -14.97
CA ILE A 233 0.16 -7.47 -14.55
C ILE A 233 -1.10 -7.96 -13.85
N TRP A 234 -1.89 -8.80 -14.51
CA TRP A 234 -3.15 -9.31 -13.95
C TRP A 234 -2.94 -10.03 -12.61
N LEU A 235 -1.92 -10.89 -12.50
CA LEU A 235 -1.62 -11.56 -11.24
C LEU A 235 -1.20 -10.58 -10.13
N ALA A 236 -0.38 -9.57 -10.44
CA ALA A 236 0.04 -8.58 -9.46
C ALA A 236 -1.15 -7.73 -8.96
N PHE A 237 -2.02 -7.30 -9.86
CA PHE A 237 -3.19 -6.48 -9.53
C PHE A 237 -4.26 -7.28 -8.80
N LEU A 238 -4.59 -8.50 -9.26
CA LEU A 238 -5.60 -9.34 -8.60
C LEU A 238 -5.15 -9.77 -7.20
N LEU A 239 -3.87 -10.11 -7.02
CA LEU A 239 -3.33 -10.39 -5.69
C LEU A 239 -3.48 -9.17 -4.76
N ASN A 240 -3.17 -7.97 -5.28
CA ASN A 240 -3.36 -6.75 -4.51
C ASN A 240 -4.85 -6.46 -4.23
N GLY A 241 -5.74 -6.77 -5.17
CA GLY A 241 -7.18 -6.64 -5.02
C GLY A 241 -7.76 -7.56 -3.96
N VAL A 242 -7.37 -8.83 -3.93
CA VAL A 242 -7.76 -9.77 -2.86
C VAL A 242 -7.27 -9.29 -1.51
N PHE A 243 -6.04 -8.79 -1.42
CA PHE A 243 -5.51 -8.23 -0.17
C PHE A 243 -6.31 -7.01 0.31
N HIS A 244 -6.61 -6.05 -0.58
CA HIS A 244 -7.40 -4.88 -0.19
C HIS A 244 -8.83 -5.25 0.15
N GLU A 245 -9.45 -6.19 -0.57
CA GLU A 245 -10.76 -6.71 -0.23
C GLU A 245 -10.76 -7.34 1.16
N TYR A 246 -9.69 -8.06 1.55
CA TYR A 246 -9.56 -8.60 2.89
C TYR A 246 -9.44 -7.51 3.98
N VAL A 247 -8.60 -6.49 3.73
CA VAL A 247 -8.45 -5.33 4.63
C VAL A 247 -9.78 -4.62 4.85
N PHE A 248 -10.56 -4.42 3.78
CA PHE A 248 -11.85 -3.75 3.84
C PHE A 248 -12.96 -4.65 4.36
N ALA A 249 -12.92 -5.97 4.15
CA ALA A 249 -13.85 -6.90 4.76
C ALA A 249 -13.72 -6.90 6.30
N MET A 250 -12.50 -6.73 6.82
CA MET A 250 -12.29 -6.56 8.27
C MET A 250 -12.76 -5.21 8.80
N LEU A 251 -12.87 -4.20 7.94
CA LEU A 251 -13.38 -2.87 8.28
C LEU A 251 -14.91 -2.79 8.19
N ALA A 252 -15.49 -3.29 7.10
CA ALA A 252 -16.92 -3.23 6.80
C ALA A 252 -17.71 -4.42 7.35
N GLY A 253 -17.04 -5.48 7.80
CA GLY A 253 -17.67 -6.71 8.27
C GLY A 253 -18.26 -7.60 7.16
N ARG A 254 -18.05 -7.26 5.88
CA ARG A 254 -18.53 -8.03 4.72
C ARG A 254 -17.59 -7.89 3.53
N VAL A 255 -17.61 -8.89 2.65
CA VAL A 255 -16.96 -8.80 1.32
C VAL A 255 -17.90 -8.07 0.36
N THR A 256 -17.38 -7.07 -0.35
CA THR A 256 -18.12 -6.23 -1.30
C THR A 256 -17.81 -6.58 -2.76
N GLY A 257 -16.57 -7.00 -3.03
CA GLY A 257 -16.03 -7.19 -4.37
C GLY A 257 -15.56 -5.91 -5.05
N TYR A 258 -15.77 -4.73 -4.43
CA TYR A 258 -15.44 -3.44 -5.05
C TYR A 258 -13.93 -3.24 -5.20
N LEU A 259 -13.11 -3.69 -4.24
CA LEU A 259 -11.66 -3.56 -4.35
C LEU A 259 -11.13 -4.49 -5.43
N LEU A 260 -11.64 -5.72 -5.50
CA LEU A 260 -11.26 -6.65 -6.56
C LEU A 260 -11.60 -6.10 -7.95
N ALA A 261 -12.79 -5.51 -8.11
CA ALA A 261 -13.21 -4.86 -9.35
C ALA A 261 -12.32 -3.65 -9.69
N PHE A 262 -12.01 -2.80 -8.71
CA PHE A 262 -11.09 -1.67 -8.89
C PHE A 262 -9.73 -2.13 -9.43
N PHE A 263 -9.11 -3.11 -8.78
CA PHE A 263 -7.80 -3.61 -9.21
C PHE A 263 -7.85 -4.35 -10.55
N ALA A 264 -8.96 -5.03 -10.89
CA ALA A 264 -9.15 -5.64 -12.20
C ALA A 264 -9.24 -4.60 -13.33
N LEU A 265 -10.00 -3.51 -13.14
CA LEU A 265 -10.06 -2.41 -14.10
C LEU A 265 -8.70 -1.74 -14.30
N GLN A 266 -7.98 -1.52 -13.20
CA GLN A 266 -6.63 -0.97 -13.22
C GLN A 266 -5.66 -1.93 -13.94
N ALA A 267 -5.79 -3.25 -13.75
CA ALA A 267 -4.99 -4.25 -14.48
C ALA A 267 -5.21 -4.18 -15.99
N ALA A 268 -6.46 -4.03 -16.44
CA ALA A 268 -6.80 -3.87 -17.84
C ALA A 268 -6.16 -2.59 -18.41
N ALA A 269 -6.36 -1.44 -17.75
CA ALA A 269 -5.82 -0.16 -18.19
C ALA A 269 -4.28 -0.14 -18.20
N VAL A 270 -3.63 -0.73 -17.20
CA VAL A 270 -2.16 -0.86 -17.15
C VAL A 270 -1.66 -1.79 -18.25
N THR A 271 -2.37 -2.88 -18.56
CA THR A 271 -2.02 -3.78 -19.66
C THR A 271 -2.09 -3.07 -21.01
N LEU A 272 -3.18 -2.34 -21.26
CA LEU A 272 -3.38 -1.56 -22.49
C LEU A 272 -2.33 -0.47 -22.68
N THR A 273 -1.92 0.17 -21.59
CA THR A 273 -0.98 1.31 -21.62
C THR A 273 0.46 0.95 -21.28
N PHE A 274 0.78 -0.33 -21.03
CA PHE A 274 2.09 -0.77 -20.53
C PHE A 274 3.26 -0.29 -21.40
N ARG A 275 3.07 -0.32 -22.72
CA ARG A 275 4.08 0.09 -23.71
C ARG A 275 3.86 1.49 -24.26
N TRP A 276 2.74 2.11 -23.94
CA TRP A 276 2.40 3.42 -24.50
C TRP A 276 3.19 4.51 -23.78
N ARG A 277 3.97 5.27 -24.55
CA ARG A 277 4.77 6.39 -24.06
C ARG A 277 4.51 7.60 -24.95
N PRO A 278 3.38 8.31 -24.74
CA PRO A 278 3.08 9.52 -25.48
C PRO A 278 4.23 10.54 -25.35
N ARG A 279 4.57 11.20 -26.45
CA ARG A 279 5.60 12.25 -26.54
C ARG A 279 4.99 13.52 -27.13
N GLY A 280 5.53 14.68 -26.73
CA GLY A 280 5.05 16.00 -27.14
C GLY A 280 4.07 16.62 -26.15
N ALA A 281 4.14 17.94 -25.96
CA ALA A 281 3.43 18.66 -24.91
C ALA A 281 1.92 18.40 -24.89
N VAL A 282 1.26 18.48 -26.06
CA VAL A 282 -0.18 18.25 -26.20
C VAL A 282 -0.57 16.83 -25.78
N ARG A 283 0.14 15.81 -26.26
CA ARG A 283 -0.14 14.40 -25.90
C ARG A 283 0.13 14.13 -24.42
N THR A 284 1.12 14.79 -23.84
CA THR A 284 1.39 14.72 -22.40
C THR A 284 0.24 15.30 -21.59
N ILE A 285 -0.23 16.51 -21.92
CA ILE A 285 -1.35 17.16 -21.22
C ILE A 285 -2.61 16.31 -21.32
N ILE A 286 -2.98 15.88 -22.54
CA ILE A 286 -4.15 15.03 -22.77
C ILE A 286 -4.02 13.72 -21.97
N GLY A 287 -2.87 13.04 -22.06
CA GLY A 287 -2.64 11.78 -21.34
C GLY A 287 -2.74 11.94 -19.82
N THR A 288 -2.20 13.04 -19.27
CA THR A 288 -2.31 13.35 -17.84
C THR A 288 -3.76 13.59 -17.43
N VAL A 289 -4.51 14.41 -18.18
CA VAL A 289 -5.93 14.68 -17.90
C VAL A 289 -6.76 13.40 -17.97
N LEU A 290 -6.57 12.57 -19.00
CA LEU A 290 -7.28 11.31 -19.15
C LEU A 290 -6.93 10.30 -18.06
N THR A 291 -5.66 10.21 -17.67
CA THR A 291 -5.21 9.33 -16.58
C THR A 291 -5.78 9.78 -15.25
N PHE A 292 -5.81 11.09 -15.00
CA PHE A 292 -6.43 11.67 -13.82
C PHE A 292 -7.93 11.35 -13.77
N ALA A 293 -8.66 11.64 -14.85
CA ALA A 293 -10.09 11.34 -14.94
C ALA A 293 -10.38 9.84 -14.76
N PHE A 294 -9.60 8.96 -15.40
CA PHE A 294 -9.72 7.52 -15.23
C PHE A 294 -9.52 7.08 -13.76
N ASN A 295 -8.52 7.63 -13.08
CA ASN A 295 -8.27 7.30 -11.67
C ASN A 295 -9.39 7.80 -10.75
N VAL A 296 -9.91 9.01 -10.98
CA VAL A 296 -11.05 9.54 -10.22
C VAL A 296 -12.30 8.67 -10.44
N VAL A 297 -12.64 8.36 -11.69
CA VAL A 297 -13.83 7.56 -12.01
C VAL A 297 -13.70 6.15 -11.41
N THR A 298 -12.56 5.49 -11.59
CA THR A 298 -12.38 4.13 -11.02
C THR A 298 -12.25 4.15 -9.50
N SER A 299 -11.75 5.23 -8.89
CA SER A 299 -11.64 5.30 -7.43
C SER A 299 -12.98 5.28 -6.72
N VAL A 300 -14.10 5.56 -7.41
CA VAL A 300 -15.45 5.33 -6.86
C VAL A 300 -15.53 3.95 -6.21
N LEU A 301 -15.16 2.87 -6.91
CA LEU A 301 -15.16 1.50 -6.35
C LEU A 301 -14.35 1.37 -5.05
N PHE A 302 -13.19 2.03 -4.98
CA PHE A 302 -12.36 1.99 -3.78
C PHE A 302 -13.04 2.72 -2.61
N PHE A 303 -13.65 3.88 -2.88
CA PHE A 303 -14.30 4.71 -1.87
C PHE A 303 -15.71 4.23 -1.51
N GLU A 304 -16.39 3.46 -2.36
CA GLU A 304 -17.63 2.77 -2.02
C GLU A 304 -17.41 1.73 -0.93
N ALA A 305 -16.31 0.98 -1.01
CA ALA A 305 -15.95 0.06 0.07
C ALA A 305 -15.60 0.79 1.37
N LEU A 306 -15.07 2.01 1.28
CA LEU A 306 -14.84 2.87 2.44
C LEU A 306 -16.16 3.40 3.01
N ASP A 307 -17.07 3.81 2.14
CA ASP A 307 -18.39 4.32 2.49
C ASP A 307 -19.23 3.28 3.25
N ALA A 308 -19.18 2.03 2.78
CA ALA A 308 -19.84 0.89 3.41
C ALA A 308 -19.44 0.67 4.88
N ALA A 309 -18.30 1.21 5.33
CA ALA A 309 -17.83 1.09 6.71
C ALA A 309 -17.82 2.42 7.49
N LEU A 310 -17.57 3.53 6.81
CA LEU A 310 -17.28 4.82 7.45
C LEU A 310 -18.24 5.94 7.06
N HIS A 311 -19.26 5.68 6.23
CA HIS A 311 -20.20 6.70 5.73
C HIS A 311 -19.46 7.92 5.16
N PHE A 312 -18.59 7.63 4.20
CA PHE A 312 -17.71 8.58 3.56
C PHE A 312 -18.47 9.65 2.75
N TYR A 313 -19.62 9.29 2.17
CA TYR A 313 -20.50 10.19 1.45
C TYR A 313 -21.71 10.56 2.30
N PRO A 314 -22.01 11.87 2.47
CA PRO A 314 -23.16 12.30 3.27
C PRO A 314 -24.51 11.81 2.73
N GLY A 315 -24.64 11.63 1.42
CA GLY A 315 -25.84 11.15 0.75
C GLY A 315 -25.84 9.65 0.45
N GLY A 316 -24.87 8.89 0.95
CA GLY A 316 -24.57 7.54 0.52
C GLY A 316 -23.76 7.50 -0.79
N GLY A 317 -23.13 6.36 -1.04
CA GLY A 317 -22.41 6.10 -2.28
C GLY A 317 -23.29 5.98 -3.54
N LEU A 318 -22.63 5.89 -4.69
CA LEU A 318 -23.27 5.62 -5.98
C LEU A 318 -23.69 4.15 -6.14
N LEU A 319 -23.09 3.26 -5.37
CA LEU A 319 -23.30 1.82 -5.46
C LEU A 319 -24.00 1.30 -4.20
N PRO A 320 -24.76 0.19 -4.30
CA PRO A 320 -25.53 -0.36 -3.19
C PRO A 320 -24.68 -1.01 -2.06
#